data_AF-A0A3P7E2R5-F1
#
_entry.id   AF-A0A3P7E2R5-F1
#
_cell.length_a   1.000
_cell.length_b   1.000
_cell.length_c   1.000
_cell.angle_alpha   90.00
_cell.angle_beta   90.00
_cell.angle_gamma   90.00
#
_symmetry.space_group_name_H-M   'P 1'
#
loop_
_entity.id
_entity.type
_entity.pdbx_description
1 polymer ?
#
loop_
_entity_poly.entity_id
_entity_poly.type
_entity_poly.pdbx_seq_one_letter_code
_entity_poly.pdbx_strand_id
1 'polypeptide(L)'
;MLPALLRIPALTKMVQVPFHVGAFLKAGEYEYQDSVSGSEVVYVSFVLPNGTVKKVRGKVGDNVMYLAHRYSLGVKIVRFFSVVTK
;
A
#
# COMPACT_ATOMS: atom_id res chain seq x y z
N MET A 1 60.35 9.22 -30.08
CA MET A 1 59.27 9.78 -29.24
C MET A 1 57.96 9.12 -29.66
N LEU A 2 57.49 8.14 -28.88
CA LEU A 2 56.22 7.44 -29.10
C LEU A 2 55.29 7.83 -27.94
N PRO A 3 54.02 8.23 -28.18
CA PRO A 3 53.10 8.47 -27.09
C PRO A 3 52.73 7.12 -26.46
N ALA A 4 52.97 6.99 -25.16
CA ALA A 4 52.45 5.89 -24.38
C ALA A 4 50.91 5.93 -24.46
N LEU A 5 50.34 5.01 -25.22
CA LEU A 5 48.90 4.85 -25.38
C LEU A 5 48.26 4.67 -24.00
N LEU A 6 47.25 5.51 -23.76
CA LEU A 6 46.40 5.53 -22.58
C LEU A 6 45.85 4.12 -22.33
N ARG A 7 46.39 3.42 -21.34
CA ARG A 7 45.94 2.09 -20.92
C ARG A 7 44.63 2.24 -20.15
N ILE A 8 43.50 2.19 -20.84
CA ILE A 8 42.18 2.07 -20.21
C ILE A 8 42.11 0.65 -19.61
N PRO A 9 42.09 0.47 -18.28
CA PRO A 9 41.87 -0.85 -17.73
C PRO A 9 40.46 -1.31 -18.09
N ALA A 10 40.39 -2.57 -18.50
CA ALA A 10 39.20 -3.22 -19.01
C ALA A 10 37.98 -2.96 -18.11
N LEU A 11 36.98 -2.35 -18.75
CA LEU A 11 35.56 -2.60 -18.61
C LEU A 11 35.17 -3.43 -17.37
N THR A 12 34.78 -2.69 -16.35
CA THR A 12 33.61 -2.96 -15.50
C THR A 12 33.37 -4.43 -15.15
N LYS A 13 33.86 -4.86 -13.97
CA LYS A 13 33.18 -5.93 -13.23
C LYS A 13 31.77 -5.42 -12.91
N MET A 14 30.80 -5.73 -13.76
CA MET A 14 29.40 -5.69 -13.38
C MET A 14 29.23 -6.71 -12.26
N VAL A 15 29.16 -6.22 -11.03
CA VAL A 15 28.69 -7.02 -9.91
C VAL A 15 27.20 -7.27 -10.18
N GLN A 16 26.87 -8.48 -10.60
CA GLN A 16 25.49 -8.95 -10.65
C GLN A 16 25.01 -9.05 -9.19
N VAL A 17 24.46 -7.96 -8.65
CA VAL A 17 23.71 -8.01 -7.40
C VAL A 17 22.45 -8.80 -7.70
N PRO A 18 22.21 -9.97 -7.07
CA PRO A 18 20.99 -10.72 -7.32
C PRO A 18 19.80 -9.90 -6.83
N PHE A 19 19.04 -9.34 -7.78
CA PHE A 19 17.74 -8.77 -7.48
C PHE A 19 16.84 -9.92 -7.03
N HIS A 20 16.53 -9.96 -5.73
CA HIS A 20 15.48 -10.82 -5.24
C HIS A 20 14.17 -10.20 -5.69
N VAL A 21 13.61 -10.68 -6.80
CA VAL A 21 12.21 -10.46 -7.09
C VAL A 21 11.44 -11.23 -6.02
N GLY A 22 11.15 -10.57 -4.89
CA GLY A 22 10.23 -11.11 -3.90
C GLY A 22 8.96 -11.55 -4.63
N ALA A 23 8.43 -12.72 -4.25
CA ALA A 23 7.18 -13.25 -4.81
C ALA A 23 6.21 -12.09 -5.02
N PHE A 24 5.60 -11.98 -6.21
CA PHE A 24 4.64 -10.92 -6.54
C PHE A 24 3.64 -10.77 -5.39
N LEU A 25 3.95 -9.90 -4.44
CA LEU A 25 3.04 -9.52 -3.39
C LEU A 25 1.98 -8.77 -4.16
N LYS A 26 0.77 -9.33 -4.21
CA LYS A 26 -0.39 -8.72 -4.85
C LYS A 26 -0.67 -7.39 -4.15
N ALA A 27 0.12 -6.36 -4.50
CA ALA A 27 0.12 -5.07 -3.87
C ALA A 27 -1.17 -4.36 -4.27
N GLY A 28 -2.15 -4.39 -3.38
CA GLY A 28 -3.46 -3.78 -3.59
C GLY A 28 -4.62 -4.77 -3.68
N GLU A 29 -4.41 -6.05 -4.00
CA GLU A 29 -5.55 -6.99 -4.10
C GLU A 29 -6.07 -7.42 -2.73
N TYR A 30 -5.21 -7.41 -1.71
CA TYR A 30 -5.62 -7.73 -0.36
C TYR A 30 -6.75 -6.81 0.06
N GLU A 31 -6.59 -5.50 -0.14
CA GLU A 31 -7.54 -4.47 0.21
C GLU A 31 -8.91 -4.70 -0.44
N TYR A 32 -9.01 -5.20 -1.68
CA TYR A 32 -10.29 -5.43 -2.38
C TYR A 32 -11.05 -6.70 -1.99
N GLN A 33 -10.47 -7.58 -1.17
CA GLN A 33 -11.16 -8.77 -0.70
C GLN A 33 -12.12 -8.46 0.44
N ASP A 34 -13.34 -9.00 0.36
CA ASP A 34 -14.31 -9.00 1.46
C ASP A 34 -13.89 -10.01 2.54
N SER A 35 -14.18 -9.70 3.81
CA SER A 35 -13.86 -10.60 4.93
C SER A 35 -14.61 -11.92 4.78
N VAL A 36 -13.87 -13.03 4.85
CA VAL A 36 -14.42 -14.40 4.73
C VAL A 36 -15.08 -14.85 6.04
N SER A 37 -14.62 -14.34 7.19
CA SER A 37 -15.10 -14.73 8.53
C SER A 37 -15.55 -13.53 9.36
N GLY A 38 -16.55 -13.75 10.23
CA GLY A 38 -17.13 -12.69 11.08
C GLY A 38 -16.14 -12.07 12.08
N SER A 39 -15.12 -12.82 12.48
CA SER A 39 -14.05 -12.40 13.41
C SER A 39 -13.09 -11.37 12.82
N GLU A 40 -13.00 -11.30 11.49
CA GLU A 40 -12.10 -10.38 10.80
C GLU A 40 -12.81 -9.08 10.39
N VAL A 41 -14.11 -8.99 10.64
CA VAL A 41 -14.91 -7.82 10.25
C VAL A 41 -14.68 -6.68 11.24
N VAL A 42 -14.33 -5.52 10.69
CA VAL A 42 -14.27 -4.27 11.45
C VAL A 42 -15.29 -3.27 10.93
N TYR A 43 -15.79 -2.44 11.84
CA TYR A 43 -16.62 -1.30 11.47
C TYR A 43 -15.81 -0.02 11.59
N VAL A 44 -15.74 0.73 10.49
CA VAL A 44 -15.00 1.98 10.39
C VAL A 44 -15.99 3.13 10.26
N SER A 45 -15.84 4.15 11.10
CA SER A 45 -16.68 5.36 11.08
C SER A 45 -15.89 6.54 10.52
N PHE A 46 -16.30 7.07 9.37
CA PHE A 46 -15.73 8.25 8.74
C PHE A 46 -16.52 9.50 9.10
N VAL A 47 -15.86 10.54 9.60
CA VAL A 47 -16.44 11.86 9.77
C VAL A 47 -16.22 12.66 8.48
N LEU A 48 -17.32 12.97 7.80
CA LEU A 48 -17.33 13.76 6.58
C LEU A 48 -17.18 15.26 6.87
N PRO A 49 -16.82 16.09 5.88
CA PRO A 49 -16.63 17.54 6.09
C PRO A 49 -17.87 18.27 6.61
N ASN A 50 -19.07 17.76 6.35
CA ASN A 50 -20.32 18.29 6.86
C ASN A 50 -20.66 17.82 8.29
N GLY A 51 -19.74 17.11 8.97
CA GLY A 51 -19.93 16.57 10.30
C GLY A 51 -20.75 15.26 10.35
N THR A 52 -21.28 14.77 9.23
CA THR A 52 -22.00 13.49 9.21
C THR A 52 -21.06 12.30 9.33
N VAL A 53 -21.54 11.21 9.91
CA VAL A 53 -20.77 9.98 10.11
C VAL A 53 -21.23 8.90 9.14
N LYS A 54 -20.32 8.40 8.30
CA LYS A 54 -20.57 7.23 7.46
C LYS A 54 -19.89 6.00 8.06
N LYS A 55 -20.68 4.98 8.40
CA LYS A 55 -20.18 3.68 8.86
C LYS A 55 -20.02 2.75 7.67
N VAL A 56 -18.88 2.07 7.58
CA VAL A 56 -18.63 1.06 6.55
C VAL A 56 -18.10 -0.23 7.19
N ARG A 57 -18.23 -1.32 6.44
CA ARG A 57 -17.62 -2.61 6.76
C ARG A 57 -16.23 -2.68 6.13
N GLY A 58 -15.24 -3.13 6.88
CA GLY A 58 -13.91 -3.47 6.37
C GLY A 58 -13.40 -4.76 6.99
N LYS A 59 -12.15 -5.12 6.71
CA LYS A 59 -11.43 -6.19 7.40
C LYS A 59 -10.28 -5.66 8.25
N VAL A 60 -9.89 -6.43 9.27
CA VAL A 60 -8.64 -6.20 10.00
C VAL A 60 -7.48 -6.13 9.01
N GLY A 61 -6.66 -5.08 9.12
CA GLY A 61 -5.54 -4.83 8.22
C GLY A 61 -5.86 -4.01 6.96
N ASP A 62 -7.13 -3.66 6.70
CA ASP A 62 -7.46 -2.73 5.61
C ASP A 62 -6.81 -1.36 5.84
N ASN A 63 -6.19 -0.84 4.79
CA ASN A 63 -5.78 0.56 4.78
C ASN A 63 -7.02 1.45 4.67
N VAL A 64 -7.25 2.24 5.71
CA VAL A 64 -8.43 3.11 5.87
C VAL A 64 -8.59 4.12 4.72
N MET A 65 -7.48 4.60 4.14
CA MET A 65 -7.51 5.52 3.00
C MET A 65 -8.08 4.83 1.75
N TYR A 66 -7.65 3.60 1.48
CA TYR A 66 -8.17 2.82 0.36
C TYR A 66 -9.61 2.34 0.60
N LEU A 67 -9.95 1.99 1.83
CA LEU A 67 -11.32 1.67 2.21
C LEU A 67 -12.27 2.84 1.94
N ALA A 68 -11.86 4.06 2.29
CA ALA A 68 -12.64 5.25 1.99
C ALA A 68 -12.84 5.46 0.49
N HIS A 69 -11.78 5.29 -0.30
CA HIS A 69 -11.84 5.37 -1.76
C HIS A 69 -12.83 4.33 -2.32
N ARG A 70 -12.82 3.09 -1.80
CA ARG A 70 -13.77 2.03 -2.21
C ARG A 70 -15.24 2.43 -2.01
N TYR A 71 -15.53 3.18 -0.96
CA TYR A 71 -16.88 3.64 -0.61
C TYR A 71 -17.22 5.03 -1.15
N SER A 72 -16.46 5.52 -2.14
CA SER A 72 -16.60 6.84 -2.78
C SER A 72 -16.62 7.99 -1.78
N LEU A 73 -15.89 7.84 -0.68
CA LEU A 73 -15.65 8.91 0.27
C LEU A 73 -14.46 9.71 -0.25
N GLY A 74 -14.74 10.90 -0.78
CA GLY A 74 -13.73 11.77 -1.34
C GLY A 74 -12.59 12.06 -0.35
N VAL A 75 -11.44 12.50 -0.86
CA VAL A 75 -10.16 12.72 -0.15
C VAL A 75 -10.27 13.61 1.10
N LYS A 76 -11.38 14.32 1.28
CA LYS A 76 -11.66 15.17 2.43
C LYS A 76 -12.23 14.38 3.61
N ILE A 77 -11.46 13.45 4.17
CA ILE A 77 -11.81 12.84 5.45
C ILE A 77 -11.11 13.62 6.55
N VAL A 78 -11.89 14.13 7.50
CA VAL A 78 -11.38 15.02 8.54
C VAL A 78 -10.78 14.24 9.70
N ARG A 79 -11.36 13.08 10.02
CA ARG A 79 -10.94 12.26 11.15
C ARG A 79 -11.43 10.82 11.02
N PHE A 80 -10.57 9.90 11.43
CA PHE A 80 -10.95 8.51 11.63
C PHE A 80 -11.18 8.27 13.11
N PHE A 81 -12.28 7.60 13.45
CA PHE A 81 -12.54 7.16 14.81
C PHE A 81 -12.78 5.65 14.82
N SER A 82 -11.96 4.98 15.64
CA SER A 82 -12.14 3.66 16.24
C SER A 82 -12.50 2.51 15.30
N VAL A 83 -11.59 1.55 15.22
CA VAL A 83 -11.85 0.21 14.71
C VAL A 83 -12.51 -0.57 15.85
N VAL A 84 -13.82 -0.82 15.75
CA VAL A 84 -14.50 -1.73 16.69
C VAL A 84 -14.58 -3.10 16.04
N THR A 85 -13.81 -4.05 16.58
CA THR A 85 -14.01 -5.48 16.35
C THR A 85 -15.18 -5.95 17.23
N LYS A 86 -16.00 -6.88 16.73
CA LYS A 86 -16.94 -7.59 17.60
C LYS A 86 -16.20 -8.47 18.60
#